data_AF-A0A2N2J2T9-F1
#
_entry.id   AF-A0A2N2J2T9-F1
#
_cell.length_a   1.000
_cell.length_b   1.000
_cell.length_c   1.000
_cell.angle_alpha   90.00
_cell.angle_beta   90.00
_cell.angle_gamma   90.00
#
_symmetry.space_group_name_H-M   'P 1'
#
loop_
_entity.id
_entity.type
_entity.pdbx_description
1 polymer ?
#
loop_
_entity_poly.entity_id
_entity_poly.type
_entity_poly.pdbx_seq_one_letter_code
_entity_poly.pdbx_strand_id
1 'polypeptide(L)'
;MFGIGMQELIIIVIIALLVVGPKKLPDVAKTLGRGFSEFKKAVDGVTDDFKQTIQSEEKPKDEKPRDEGLKDSLLSKQSGTEESKNDAENSQPDLFNKTPDKQ
;
A
#
# COMPACT_ATOMS: atom_id res chain seq x y z
N MET A 1 -19.58 -23.36 17.36
CA MET A 1 -20.64 -24.08 16.63
C MET A 1 -21.43 -23.18 15.67
N PHE A 2 -20.76 -22.33 14.88
CA PHE A 2 -21.39 -21.63 13.76
C PHE A 2 -20.33 -21.49 12.66
N GLY A 3 -20.13 -22.58 11.93
CA GLY A 3 -19.31 -22.59 10.73
C GLY A 3 -20.19 -22.18 9.54
N ILE A 4 -20.57 -20.90 9.48
CA ILE A 4 -21.22 -20.36 8.28
C ILE A 4 -20.12 -20.27 7.22
N GLY A 5 -20.13 -21.20 6.28
CA GLY A 5 -19.28 -21.18 5.12
C GLY A 5 -19.82 -20.23 4.06
N MET A 6 -19.05 -20.12 2.98
CA MET A 6 -19.47 -19.32 1.82
C MET A 6 -20.77 -19.83 1.20
N GLN A 7 -21.04 -21.14 1.28
CA GLN A 7 -22.24 -21.75 0.69
C GLN A 7 -23.51 -21.34 1.43
N GLU A 8 -23.49 -21.34 2.76
CA GLU A 8 -24.62 -20.89 3.58
C GLU A 8 -24.88 -19.39 3.38
N LEU A 9 -23.83 -18.58 3.28
CA LEU A 9 -23.95 -17.14 3.01
C LEU A 9 -24.65 -16.89 1.67
N ILE A 10 -24.25 -17.59 0.61
CA ILE A 10 -24.88 -17.48 -0.72
C ILE A 10 -26.37 -17.81 -0.67
N ILE A 11 -26.76 -18.88 0.04
CA ILE A 11 -28.17 -19.26 0.21
C ILE A 11 -28.96 -18.14 0.89
N ILE A 12 -28.42 -17.56 1.96
CA ILE A 12 -29.06 -16.44 2.69
C ILE A 12 -29.22 -15.23 1.76
N VAL A 13 -28.20 -14.90 0.97
CA VAL A 13 -28.24 -13.80 0.00
C VAL A 13 -29.31 -14.05 -1.05
N ILE A 14 -29.44 -15.27 -1.59
CA ILE A 14 -30.49 -15.59 -2.56
C ILE A 14 -31.88 -15.37 -1.95
N ILE A 15 -32.12 -15.84 -0.72
CA ILE A 15 -33.41 -15.64 -0.03
C ILE A 15 -33.66 -14.14 0.19
N ALA A 16 -32.67 -13.39 0.66
CA ALA A 16 -32.78 -11.95 0.84
C ALA A 16 -33.07 -11.22 -0.49
N LEU A 17 -32.44 -11.67 -1.58
CA LEU A 17 -32.66 -11.16 -2.94
C LEU A 17 -34.07 -11.47 -3.46
N LEU A 18 -34.69 -12.58 -3.06
CA LEU A 18 -36.08 -12.86 -3.42
C LEU A 18 -37.05 -11.94 -2.68
N VAL A 19 -36.79 -11.64 -1.40
CA VAL A 19 -37.63 -10.76 -0.58
C VAL A 19 -37.50 -9.30 -1.01
N VAL A 20 -36.27 -8.81 -1.19
CA VAL A 20 -35.99 -7.41 -1.52
C VAL A 20 -36.03 -7.15 -3.03
N GLY A 21 -35.60 -8.13 -3.82
CA GLY A 21 -35.40 -8.04 -5.26
C GLY A 21 -33.96 -7.68 -5.65
N PRO A 22 -33.34 -8.36 -6.65
CA PRO A 22 -31.96 -8.09 -7.06
C PRO A 22 -31.77 -6.70 -7.67
N LYS A 23 -32.83 -6.13 -8.26
CA LYS A 23 -32.80 -4.76 -8.77
C LYS A 23 -32.80 -3.70 -7.65
N LYS A 24 -33.31 -4.02 -6.47
CA LYS A 24 -33.42 -3.09 -5.32
C LYS A 24 -32.20 -3.14 -4.41
N LEU A 25 -31.48 -4.26 -4.35
CA LEU A 25 -30.24 -4.37 -3.58
C LEU A 25 -29.20 -3.27 -3.90
N PRO A 26 -28.88 -2.93 -5.16
CA PRO A 26 -27.93 -1.85 -5.45
C PRO A 26 -28.45 -0.48 -5.00
N ASP A 27 -29.76 -0.22 -5.04
CA ASP A 27 -30.33 1.05 -4.58
C ASP A 27 -30.25 1.18 -3.05
N VAL A 28 -30.57 0.10 -2.33
CA VAL A 28 -30.44 0.02 -0.87
C VAL A 28 -28.97 0.18 -0.46
N ALA A 29 -28.05 -0.53 -1.11
CA ALA A 29 -26.62 -0.43 -0.85
C ALA A 29 -26.07 0.97 -1.14
N LYS A 30 -26.50 1.63 -2.23
CA LYS A 30 -26.10 3.02 -2.53
C LYS A 30 -26.59 3.99 -1.45
N THR A 31 -27.82 3.82 -0.99
CA THR A 31 -28.42 4.70 0.03
C THR A 31 -27.71 4.52 1.37
N LEU A 32 -27.54 3.26 1.81
CA LEU A 32 -26.81 2.94 3.03
C LEU A 32 -25.34 3.35 2.94
N GLY A 33 -24.70 3.15 1.79
CA GLY A 33 -23.29 3.48 1.56
C GLY A 33 -23.03 4.99 1.63
N ARG A 34 -23.94 5.81 1.09
CA ARG A 34 -23.86 7.27 1.23
C ARG A 34 -24.00 7.69 2.69
N GLY A 35 -25.01 7.17 3.41
CA GLY A 35 -25.20 7.46 4.83
C GLY A 35 -24.01 7.03 5.69
N PHE A 36 -23.44 5.84 5.42
CA PHE A 36 -22.25 5.37 6.12
C PHE A 36 -21.01 6.22 5.79
N SER A 37 -20.87 6.70 4.55
CA SER A 37 -19.77 7.59 4.17
C SER A 37 -19.86 8.94 4.89
N GLU A 38 -21.06 9.51 5.00
CA GLU A 38 -21.29 10.75 5.74
C GLU A 38 -21.08 10.56 7.24
N PHE A 39 -21.59 9.46 7.80
CA PHE A 39 -21.35 9.09 9.20
C PHE A 39 -19.86 8.95 9.50
N LYS A 40 -19.11 8.25 8.63
CA LYS A 40 -17.66 8.12 8.77
C LYS A 40 -16.97 9.49 8.77
N LYS A 41 -17.30 10.36 7.83
CA LYS A 41 -16.72 11.72 7.77
C LYS A 41 -17.02 12.54 9.03
N ALA A 42 -18.23 12.42 9.58
CA ALA A 42 -18.60 13.10 10.82
C ALA A 42 -17.79 12.56 12.02
N VAL A 43 -17.63 11.23 12.12
CA VAL A 43 -16.84 10.59 13.18
C VAL A 43 -15.34 10.96 13.05
N ASP A 44 -14.81 10.97 11.84
CA ASP A 44 -13.42 11.34 11.56
C ASP A 44 -13.17 12.81 11.97
N GLY A 45 -14.07 13.73 11.58
CA GLY A 45 -13.97 15.14 11.98
C GLY A 45 -14.00 15.37 13.49
N VAL A 46 -14.90 14.68 14.21
CA VAL A 46 -14.95 14.76 15.68
C VAL A 46 -13.67 14.20 16.33
N THR A 47 -13.11 13.14 15.76
CA THR A 47 -11.86 12.55 16.24
C THR A 47 -10.68 13.50 16.06
N ASP A 48 -10.62 14.20 14.93
CA ASP A 48 -9.58 15.19 14.64
C ASP A 48 -9.70 16.42 15.56
N ASP A 49 -10.90 16.94 15.77
CA ASP A 49 -11.17 18.06 16.70
C ASP A 49 -10.78 17.69 18.14
N PHE A 50 -11.11 16.46 18.56
CA PHE A 50 -10.73 15.95 19.88
C PHE A 50 -9.21 15.79 20.00
N LYS A 51 -8.53 15.22 18.99
CA LYS A 51 -7.06 15.13 18.96
C LYS A 51 -6.38 16.50 18.99
N GLN A 52 -6.93 17.51 18.34
CA GLN A 52 -6.38 18.86 18.32
C GLN A 52 -6.56 19.56 19.67
N THR A 53 -7.70 19.34 20.35
CA THR A 53 -7.96 19.88 21.68
C THR A 53 -7.02 19.27 22.72
N ILE A 54 -6.83 17.95 22.72
CA ILE A 54 -5.94 17.26 23.67
C ILE A 54 -4.46 17.59 23.42
N GLN A 55 -4.02 17.72 22.16
CA GLN A 55 -2.65 18.15 21.85
C GLN A 55 -2.37 19.63 22.16
N SER A 56 -3.42 20.45 22.28
CA SER A 56 -3.25 21.87 22.62
C SER A 56 -3.06 22.09 24.13
N GLU A 57 -3.42 21.12 24.98
CA GLU A 57 -3.21 21.19 26.44
C GLU A 57 -1.91 20.52 26.92
N GLU A 58 -1.17 19.80 26.07
CA GLU A 58 0.09 19.15 26.44
C GLU A 58 1.27 19.64 25.58
N LYS A 59 1.75 20.86 25.86
CA LYS A 59 3.10 21.30 25.46
C LYS A 59 4.03 21.33 26.67
N PRO A 60 4.82 20.27 26.95
CA PRO A 60 6.15 20.51 27.48
C PRO A 60 7.00 21.06 26.34
N LYS A 61 7.55 22.26 26.56
CA LYS A 61 8.61 22.81 25.73
C LYS A 61 9.82 21.89 25.90
N ASP A 62 10.29 21.27 24.84
CA ASP A 62 11.69 20.81 24.80
C ASP A 62 12.30 21.10 23.44
N GLU A 63 13.46 21.75 23.52
CA GLU A 63 14.25 22.33 22.47
C GLU A 63 14.90 21.27 21.58
N LYS A 64 15.18 21.67 20.34
CA LYS A 64 16.02 20.92 19.40
C LYS A 64 17.41 20.65 20.00
N PRO A 65 18.07 19.57 19.57
CA PRO A 65 19.34 19.77 18.91
C PRO A 65 19.31 19.25 17.48
N ARG A 66 19.94 20.04 16.62
CA ARG A 66 20.41 19.62 15.30
C ARG A 66 21.50 18.58 15.52
N ASP A 67 21.43 17.45 14.83
CA ASP A 67 22.62 16.69 14.48
C ASP A 67 22.52 16.29 13.01
N GLU A 68 23.24 17.05 12.19
CA GLU A 68 23.69 16.67 10.87
C GLU A 68 24.79 15.60 11.03
N GLY A 69 24.82 14.60 10.14
CA GLY A 69 26.11 14.03 9.73
C GLY A 69 26.47 12.58 10.08
N LEU A 70 25.54 11.62 10.17
CA LEU A 70 25.92 10.20 10.37
C LEU A 70 25.26 9.17 9.43
N LYS A 71 24.88 9.53 8.20
CA LYS A 71 24.36 8.54 7.22
C LYS A 71 25.26 8.29 6.02
N ASP A 72 26.23 9.15 5.74
CA ASP A 72 27.14 8.97 4.59
C ASP A 72 28.16 7.83 4.76
N SER A 73 28.31 7.26 5.96
CA SER A 73 29.29 6.19 6.23
C SER A 73 28.74 4.77 6.20
N LEU A 74 27.42 4.57 6.08
CA LEU A 74 26.83 3.21 6.10
C LEU A 74 26.59 2.61 4.71
N LEU A 75 26.57 3.42 3.64
CA LEU A 75 26.33 2.92 2.28
C LEU A 75 27.59 2.43 1.53
N SER A 76 28.79 2.64 2.06
CA SER A 76 30.05 2.31 1.35
C SER A 76 30.75 1.02 1.80
N LYS A 77 30.21 0.27 2.77
CA LYS A 77 30.89 -0.89 3.37
C LYS A 77 30.13 -2.23 3.30
N GLN A 78 29.30 -2.41 2.29
CA GLN A 78 28.96 -3.73 1.73
C GLN A 78 29.25 -3.66 0.23
N SER A 79 30.47 -3.97 -0.22
CA SER A 79 30.74 -5.29 -0.84
C SER A 79 29.62 -5.68 -1.81
N GLY A 80 29.69 -5.45 -3.12
CA GLY A 80 30.83 -5.82 -3.94
C GLY A 80 31.04 -7.32 -3.85
N THR A 81 30.36 -8.10 -4.71
CA THR A 81 30.89 -9.25 -5.48
C THR A 81 29.70 -9.91 -6.20
N GLU A 82 29.72 -9.77 -7.54
CA GLU A 82 29.23 -10.70 -8.56
C GLU A 82 27.71 -10.90 -8.77
N GLU A 83 27.19 -11.13 -9.96
CA GLU A 83 27.49 -10.84 -11.37
C GLU A 83 26.32 -11.48 -12.15
N SER A 84 26.09 -11.04 -13.40
CA SER A 84 25.28 -11.68 -14.46
C SER A 84 23.82 -11.19 -14.55
N LYS A 85 23.52 -10.10 -15.26
CA LYS A 85 23.56 -9.88 -16.74
C LYS A 85 22.76 -10.93 -17.52
N ASN A 86 21.56 -10.56 -17.96
CA ASN A 86 20.92 -11.05 -19.18
C ASN A 86 19.90 -10.00 -19.63
N ASP A 87 20.38 -8.96 -20.30
CA ASP A 87 19.55 -8.23 -21.24
C ASP A 87 20.35 -8.11 -22.53
N ALA A 88 19.96 -9.02 -23.43
CA ALA A 88 20.31 -9.00 -24.82
C ALA A 88 19.64 -7.79 -25.45
N GLU A 89 20.39 -6.77 -25.81
CA GLU A 89 19.95 -5.85 -26.85
C GLU A 89 21.13 -5.25 -27.61
N ASN A 90 21.30 -5.77 -28.82
CA ASN A 90 21.65 -5.00 -30.01
C ASN A 90 23.01 -4.28 -30.05
N SER A 91 24.02 -4.93 -30.63
CA SER A 91 24.69 -4.44 -31.86
C SER A 91 25.68 -5.48 -32.39
N GLN A 92 25.68 -5.63 -33.71
CA GLN A 92 26.43 -6.59 -34.51
C GLN A 92 27.96 -6.48 -34.36
N PRO A 93 28.70 -7.56 -34.73
CA PRO A 93 30.11 -7.73 -34.41
C PRO A 93 31.00 -7.02 -35.44
N ASP A 94 31.81 -6.07 -34.98
CA ASP A 94 32.91 -5.57 -35.80
C ASP A 94 34.05 -6.58 -35.80
N LEU A 95 34.39 -6.97 -37.03
CA LEU A 95 35.30 -8.02 -37.40
C LEU A 95 36.65 -7.90 -36.71
N PHE A 96 36.95 -8.94 -35.93
CA PHE A 96 38.15 -9.76 -36.00
C PHE A 96 39.16 -9.26 -37.05
N ASN A 97 40.07 -8.39 -36.61
CA ASN A 97 41.30 -8.16 -37.31
C ASN A 97 42.47 -8.45 -36.37
N LYS A 98 43.35 -9.32 -36.88
CA LYS A 98 44.74 -9.56 -36.46
C LYS A 98 45.02 -10.72 -35.48
N THR A 99 44.99 -11.94 -36.02
CA THR A 99 46.10 -12.92 -35.92
C THR A 99 47.42 -12.19 -36.27
N PRO A 100 48.61 -12.48 -35.69
CA PRO A 100 49.09 -13.84 -35.45
C PRO A 100 49.98 -14.09 -34.22
N ASP A 101 50.22 -15.40 -34.00
CA ASP A 101 51.45 -16.03 -33.52
C ASP A 101 52.20 -15.40 -32.33
N LYS A 102 52.34 -16.19 -31.25
CA LYS A 102 53.63 -16.84 -30.98
C LYS A 102 53.59 -17.77 -29.76
N GLN A 103 54.05 -19.00 -30.03
CA GLN A 103 54.74 -19.96 -29.16
C GLN A 103 53.86 -20.81 -28.25
#